data_AF-A0A396ZF74-F1
#
_entry.id   AF-A0A396ZF74-F1
#
_cell.length_a   1.000
_cell.length_b   1.000
_cell.length_c   1.000
_cell.angle_alpha   90.00
_cell.angle_beta   90.00
_cell.angle_gamma   90.00
#
_symmetry.space_group_name_H-M   'P 1'
#
loop_
_entity.id
_entity.type
_entity.pdbx_description
1 polymer ?
#
loop_
_entity_poly.entity_id
_entity_poly.type
_entity_poly.pdbx_seq_one_letter_code
_entity_poly.pdbx_strand_id
1 'polypeptide(L)'
;MSENISKNEFQDSLSAKKSNFYPNHPLENEIETKVEELKNLAFQFQELKPFLEELTSLPWKEYEERLSQEYLNKFTFVKEESIEQENFLESAEDERFSIQEPIQILAKAKEALGLENDAYTALNTFISNRIALAMQRGVSIALKKNL
;
A
#
# COMPACT_ATOMS: atom_id res chain seq x y z
N MET A 1 5.30 -49.26 5.63
CA MET A 1 5.38 -48.47 6.87
C MET A 1 4.91 -47.08 6.51
N SER A 2 3.72 -46.68 6.99
CA SER A 2 3.12 -45.40 6.62
C SER A 2 3.78 -44.29 7.44
N GLU A 3 4.41 -43.34 6.75
CA GLU A 3 5.02 -42.16 7.35
C GLU A 3 3.91 -41.31 8.01
N ASN A 4 3.89 -41.33 9.34
CA ASN A 4 3.10 -40.41 10.16
C ASN A 4 3.79 -39.05 10.09
N ILE A 5 3.45 -38.26 9.07
CA ILE A 5 3.88 -36.86 9.01
C ILE A 5 3.12 -36.14 10.12
N SER A 6 3.87 -35.69 11.14
CA SER A 6 3.29 -34.99 12.28
C SER A 6 2.64 -33.69 11.80
N LYS A 7 1.45 -33.34 12.29
CA LYS A 7 0.73 -32.11 11.91
C LYS A 7 1.59 -30.84 12.05
N ASN A 8 2.61 -30.86 12.92
CA ASN A 8 3.57 -29.78 13.07
C ASN A 8 4.50 -29.63 11.86
N GLU A 9 4.99 -30.72 11.27
CA GLU A 9 5.87 -30.65 10.08
C GLU A 9 5.12 -30.16 8.83
N PHE A 10 3.81 -30.43 8.73
CA PHE A 10 2.98 -29.88 7.66
C PHE A 10 2.76 -28.36 7.81
N GLN A 11 2.60 -27.87 9.04
CA GLN A 11 2.45 -26.44 9.32
C GLN A 11 3.77 -25.67 9.12
N ASP A 12 4.89 -26.27 9.52
CA ASP A 12 6.22 -25.68 9.29
C ASP A 12 6.60 -25.69 7.80
N SER A 13 6.18 -26.70 7.04
CA SER A 13 6.35 -26.72 5.58
C SER A 13 5.50 -25.66 4.87
N LEU A 14 4.30 -25.39 5.38
CA LEU A 14 3.43 -24.32 4.86
C LEU A 14 3.94 -22.92 5.25
N SER A 15 4.49 -22.75 6.45
CA SER A 15 5.08 -21.46 6.88
C SER A 15 6.37 -21.16 6.11
N ALA A 16 7.23 -22.16 5.90
CA ALA A 16 8.46 -22.05 5.11
C ALA A 16 8.18 -21.84 3.61
N LYS A 17 7.11 -22.42 3.07
CA LYS A 17 6.70 -22.20 1.66
C LYS A 17 6.03 -20.86 1.43
N LYS A 18 5.35 -20.26 2.42
CA LYS A 18 4.83 -18.89 2.31
C LYS A 18 5.94 -17.84 2.17
N SER A 19 7.11 -18.09 2.75
CA SER A 19 8.28 -17.21 2.63
C SER A 19 8.95 -17.25 1.25
N ASN A 20 8.74 -18.30 0.45
CA ASN A 20 9.52 -18.57 -0.77
C ASN A 20 8.67 -18.71 -2.06
N PHE A 21 7.37 -18.44 -2.01
CA PHE A 21 6.51 -18.63 -3.19
C PHE A 21 6.76 -17.59 -4.31
N TYR A 22 7.48 -16.51 -4.01
CA TYR A 22 7.94 -15.52 -5.00
C TYR A 22 9.39 -15.15 -4.72
N PRO A 23 10.37 -15.60 -5.52
CA PRO A 23 11.80 -15.40 -5.27
C PRO A 23 12.27 -13.93 -5.35
N ASN A 24 11.38 -13.01 -5.72
CA ASN A 24 11.63 -11.56 -5.81
C ASN A 24 10.60 -10.73 -5.04
N HIS A 25 9.81 -11.32 -4.13
CA HIS A 25 8.91 -10.52 -3.30
C HIS A 25 9.67 -10.10 -2.05
N PRO A 26 10.04 -8.82 -1.91
CA PRO A 26 10.71 -8.36 -0.71
C PRO A 26 9.84 -8.68 0.51
N LEU A 27 10.47 -9.14 1.57
CA LEU A 27 9.79 -9.40 2.85
C LEU A 27 9.19 -8.07 3.35
N GLU A 28 8.05 -8.13 4.06
CA GLU A 28 7.39 -6.92 4.57
C GLU A 28 8.37 -6.00 5.34
N ASN A 29 9.25 -6.60 6.15
CA ASN A 29 10.30 -5.90 6.89
C ASN A 29 11.33 -5.18 5.99
N GLU A 30 11.64 -5.74 4.81
CA GLU A 30 12.58 -5.12 3.86
C GLU A 30 11.95 -3.90 3.18
N ILE A 31 10.65 -3.98 2.86
CA ILE A 31 9.90 -2.87 2.29
C ILE A 31 9.74 -1.76 3.32
N GLU A 32 9.42 -2.10 4.58
CA GLU A 32 9.33 -1.14 5.68
C GLU A 32 10.65 -0.41 5.91
N THR A 33 11.76 -1.15 5.95
CA THR A 33 13.11 -0.57 6.11
C THR A 33 13.41 0.39 4.97
N LYS A 34 13.14 -0.02 3.73
CA LYS A 34 13.35 0.83 2.55
C LYS A 34 12.47 2.08 2.56
N VAL A 35 11.22 1.98 3.00
CA VAL A 35 10.31 3.13 3.12
C VAL A 35 10.84 4.13 4.16
N GLU A 36 11.38 3.66 5.28
CA GLU A 36 11.97 4.54 6.30
C GLU A 36 13.28 5.18 5.83
N GLU A 37 14.12 4.45 5.09
CA GLU A 37 15.31 5.02 4.45
C GLU A 37 14.95 6.13 3.45
N LEU A 38 13.97 5.88 2.58
CA LEU A 38 13.48 6.86 1.61
C LEU A 38 12.88 8.08 2.28
N LYS A 39 12.15 7.89 3.38
CA LYS A 39 11.65 8.99 4.22
C LYS A 39 12.82 9.85 4.71
N ASN A 40 13.82 9.23 5.34
CA ASN A 40 14.98 9.94 5.87
C ASN A 40 15.75 10.70 4.78
N LEU A 41 15.88 10.12 3.58
CA LEU A 41 16.46 10.80 2.42
C LEU A 41 15.62 12.02 1.99
N ALA A 42 14.29 11.86 1.90
CA ALA A 42 13.40 12.98 1.57
C ALA A 42 13.47 14.11 2.62
N PHE A 43 13.61 13.78 3.91
CA PHE A 43 13.75 14.76 5.00
C PHE A 43 15.02 15.61 4.93
N GLN A 44 16.02 15.24 4.11
CA GLN A 44 17.21 16.07 3.88
C GLN A 44 16.90 17.33 3.05
N PHE A 45 15.83 17.31 2.26
CA PHE A 45 15.40 18.45 1.46
C PHE A 45 14.47 19.35 2.27
N GLN A 46 14.94 20.54 2.67
CA GLN A 46 14.12 21.49 3.44
C GLN A 46 12.84 21.92 2.70
N GLU A 47 12.89 22.00 1.37
CA GLU A 47 11.77 22.34 0.49
C GLU A 47 10.65 21.29 0.52
N LEU A 48 10.95 20.05 0.92
CA LEU A 48 9.96 18.97 1.03
C LEU A 48 9.23 18.96 2.37
N LYS A 49 9.70 19.72 3.36
CA LYS A 49 9.16 19.72 4.72
C LYS A 49 7.62 19.84 4.77
N PRO A 50 6.96 20.80 4.10
CA PRO A 50 5.51 20.91 4.16
C PRO A 50 4.79 19.68 3.58
N PHE A 51 5.30 19.11 2.49
CA PHE A 51 4.72 17.92 1.85
C PHE A 51 4.92 16.66 2.70
N LEU A 52 6.07 16.53 3.36
CA LEU A 52 6.36 15.40 4.25
C LEU A 52 5.54 15.46 5.54
N GLU A 53 5.32 16.66 6.08
CA GLU A 53 4.42 16.86 7.22
C GLU A 53 2.97 16.48 6.87
N GLU A 54 2.47 16.94 5.72
CA GLU A 54 1.14 16.55 5.20
C GLU A 54 1.04 15.02 5.03
N LEU A 55 2.03 14.41 4.35
CA LEU A 55 2.04 12.98 4.06
C LEU A 55 2.14 12.10 5.32
N THR A 56 2.92 12.52 6.32
CA THR A 56 3.06 11.78 7.58
C THR A 56 1.86 11.93 8.49
N SER A 57 1.06 13.00 8.32
CA SER A 57 -0.20 13.20 9.04
C SER A 57 -1.36 12.37 8.50
N LEU A 58 -1.24 11.80 7.29
CA LEU A 58 -2.30 10.99 6.71
C LEU A 58 -2.61 9.75 7.57
N PRO A 59 -3.90 9.38 7.75
CA PRO A 59 -4.31 8.21 8.51
C PRO A 59 -4.02 6.91 7.74
N TRP A 60 -2.74 6.52 7.64
CA TRP A 60 -2.29 5.37 6.85
C TRP A 60 -2.98 4.05 7.20
N LYS A 61 -3.45 3.87 8.44
CA LYS A 61 -4.24 2.69 8.82
C LYS A 61 -5.59 2.67 8.13
N GLU A 62 -6.28 3.81 8.09
CA GLU A 62 -7.56 3.95 7.37
C GLU A 62 -7.35 3.80 5.86
N TYR A 63 -6.22 4.29 5.34
CA TYR A 63 -5.80 4.07 3.95
C TYR A 63 -5.67 2.57 3.63
N GLU A 64 -4.92 1.82 4.45
CA GLU A 64 -4.73 0.37 4.30
C GLU A 64 -6.07 -0.39 4.39
N GLU A 65 -6.97 0.02 5.29
CA GLU A 65 -8.31 -0.57 5.40
C GLU A 65 -9.19 -0.26 4.18
N ARG A 66 -9.15 0.95 3.63
CA ARG A 66 -9.89 1.27 2.40
C ARG A 66 -9.39 0.49 1.20
N LEU A 67 -8.06 0.40 1.03
CA LEU A 67 -7.47 -0.45 0.00
C LEU A 67 -7.88 -1.92 0.15
N SER A 68 -7.99 -2.40 1.39
CA SER A 68 -8.51 -3.74 1.67
C SER A 68 -9.95 -3.90 1.18
N GLN A 69 -10.83 -2.92 1.44
CA GLN A 69 -12.22 -2.96 0.96
C GLN A 69 -12.30 -2.87 -0.56
N GLU A 70 -11.52 -2.00 -1.21
CA GLU A 70 -11.45 -1.94 -2.67
C GLU A 70 -10.98 -3.25 -3.29
N TYR A 71 -9.97 -3.88 -2.70
CA TYR A 71 -9.50 -5.19 -3.12
C TYR A 71 -10.65 -6.19 -3.03
N LEU A 72 -11.31 -6.29 -1.87
CA LEU A 72 -12.44 -7.21 -1.73
C LEU A 72 -13.55 -6.91 -2.73
N ASN A 73 -13.97 -5.66 -2.91
CA ASN A 73 -15.02 -5.31 -3.87
C ASN A 73 -14.65 -5.73 -5.31
N LYS A 74 -13.40 -5.51 -5.73
CA LYS A 74 -12.89 -5.94 -7.04
C LYS A 74 -12.82 -7.46 -7.19
N PHE A 75 -12.60 -8.22 -6.12
CA PHE A 75 -12.42 -9.67 -6.16
C PHE A 75 -13.66 -10.48 -5.75
N THR A 76 -14.63 -9.90 -5.02
CA THR A 76 -15.82 -10.59 -4.51
C THR A 76 -17.08 -10.43 -5.37
N PHE A 77 -17.08 -9.53 -6.36
CA PHE A 77 -18.20 -9.37 -7.31
C PHE A 77 -17.64 -9.12 -8.72
N VAL A 78 -17.76 -10.06 -9.66
CA VAL A 78 -19.02 -10.28 -10.37
C VAL A 78 -19.69 -11.60 -9.97
N LYS A 79 -20.43 -11.58 -8.85
CA LYS A 79 -21.64 -12.40 -8.73
C LYS A 79 -22.83 -11.48 -8.95
N GLU A 80 -23.38 -11.59 -10.15
CA GLU A 80 -24.79 -11.36 -10.49
C GLU A 80 -25.44 -10.13 -9.83
N GLU A 81 -25.24 -8.96 -10.42
CA GLU A 81 -26.32 -8.11 -10.95
C GLU A 81 -25.75 -6.71 -11.26
N SER A 82 -25.69 -6.41 -12.56
CA SER A 82 -25.79 -5.06 -13.14
C SER A 82 -25.26 -3.89 -12.31
N ILE A 83 -23.98 -3.57 -12.45
CA ILE A 83 -23.55 -2.17 -12.38
C ILE A 83 -22.78 -1.90 -13.65
N GLU A 84 -23.43 -1.15 -14.52
CA GLU A 84 -22.85 -0.57 -15.72
C GLU A 84 -21.51 0.08 -15.37
N GLN A 85 -20.52 -0.23 -16.20
CA GLN A 85 -19.19 0.34 -16.13
C GLN A 85 -19.24 1.85 -16.45
N GLU A 86 -19.68 2.67 -15.51
CA GLU A 86 -19.57 4.13 -15.64
C GLU A 86 -19.47 4.76 -14.25
N ASN A 87 -18.28 5.28 -13.94
CA ASN A 87 -18.02 6.18 -12.81
C ASN A 87 -18.29 5.62 -11.40
N PHE A 88 -17.42 4.73 -10.90
CA PHE A 88 -17.12 4.73 -9.46
C PHE A 88 -16.18 5.91 -9.13
N LEU A 89 -16.59 7.10 -9.56
CA LEU A 89 -16.07 8.35 -9.00
C LEU A 89 -16.69 8.43 -7.62
N GLU A 90 -15.83 8.25 -6.63
CA GLU A 90 -15.95 8.71 -5.25
C GLU A 90 -17.08 9.76 -5.12
N SER A 91 -18.21 9.36 -4.54
CA SER A 91 -19.35 10.26 -4.34
C SER A 91 -18.85 11.46 -3.54
N ALA A 92 -19.02 12.65 -4.10
CA ALA A 92 -18.39 13.90 -3.68
C ALA A 92 -18.86 14.47 -2.32
N GLU A 93 -19.29 13.65 -1.37
CA GLU A 93 -19.89 14.14 -0.11
C GLU A 93 -19.51 13.36 1.17
N ASP A 94 -18.62 12.38 1.13
CA ASP A 94 -18.10 11.81 2.38
C ASP A 94 -16.83 12.59 2.80
N GLU A 95 -16.82 13.20 4.00
CA GLU A 95 -15.65 13.81 4.71
C GLU A 95 -14.54 12.77 5.05
N ARG A 96 -14.50 11.68 4.29
CA ARG A 96 -13.81 10.44 4.56
C ARG A 96 -12.53 10.44 3.72
N PHE A 97 -11.38 10.53 4.39
CA PHE A 97 -10.02 10.35 3.86
C PHE A 97 -9.92 9.57 2.52
N SER A 98 -9.53 10.24 1.43
CA SER A 98 -9.49 9.61 0.10
C SER A 98 -8.21 8.81 -0.12
N ILE A 99 -8.30 7.69 -0.87
CA ILE A 99 -7.09 6.96 -1.31
C ILE A 99 -6.25 7.76 -2.32
N GLN A 100 -6.76 8.88 -2.83
CA GLN A 100 -6.04 9.76 -3.75
C GLN A 100 -5.15 10.77 -3.02
N GLU A 101 -5.28 10.95 -1.70
CA GLU A 101 -4.56 12.00 -0.96
C GLU A 101 -3.03 11.96 -1.11
N PRO A 102 -2.36 10.79 -1.05
CA PRO A 102 -0.92 10.74 -1.32
C PRO A 102 -0.54 11.22 -2.73
N ILE A 103 -1.39 10.98 -3.73
CA ILE A 103 -1.19 11.40 -5.12
C ILE A 103 -1.44 12.92 -5.26
N GLN A 104 -2.41 13.46 -4.53
CA GLN A 104 -2.67 14.90 -4.50
C GLN A 104 -1.48 15.68 -3.89
N ILE A 105 -0.88 15.17 -2.82
CA ILE A 105 0.35 15.76 -2.24
C ILE A 105 1.47 15.77 -3.28
N LEU A 106 1.64 14.66 -4.01
CA LEU A 106 2.63 14.56 -5.08
C LEU A 106 2.36 15.57 -6.21
N ALA A 107 1.10 15.75 -6.60
CA ALA A 107 0.72 16.73 -7.62
C ALA A 107 1.04 18.17 -7.19
N LYS A 108 0.73 18.54 -5.94
CA LYS A 108 1.12 19.84 -5.38
C LYS A 108 2.63 20.05 -5.38
N ALA A 109 3.40 19.02 -5.00
CA ALA A 109 4.86 19.08 -5.01
C ALA A 109 5.43 19.22 -6.43
N LYS A 110 4.82 18.55 -7.42
CA LYS A 110 5.18 18.67 -8.83
C LYS A 110 4.99 20.10 -9.33
N GLU A 111 3.88 20.74 -8.97
CA GLU A 111 3.59 22.13 -9.35
C GLU A 111 4.55 23.13 -8.69
N ALA A 112 4.93 22.89 -7.44
CA ALA A 112 5.82 23.77 -6.69
C ALA A 112 7.30 23.65 -7.10
N LEU A 113 7.79 22.43 -7.36
CA LEU A 113 9.22 22.15 -7.52
C LEU A 113 9.62 21.84 -8.96
N GLY A 114 8.67 21.37 -9.78
CA GLY A 114 8.93 20.89 -11.14
C GLY A 114 9.34 19.41 -11.20
N LEU A 115 9.09 18.78 -12.35
CA LEU A 115 9.34 17.35 -12.58
C LEU A 115 10.82 16.97 -12.53
N GLU A 116 11.70 17.88 -12.94
CA GLU A 116 13.15 17.63 -13.05
C GLU A 116 13.89 17.93 -11.74
N ASN A 117 13.17 18.30 -10.68
CA ASN A 117 13.77 18.61 -9.39
C ASN A 117 14.12 17.32 -8.62
N ASP A 118 15.34 17.24 -8.09
CA ASP A 118 15.82 16.09 -7.33
C ASP A 118 14.99 15.81 -6.06
N ALA A 119 14.55 16.87 -5.38
CA ALA A 119 13.70 16.77 -4.20
C ALA A 119 12.32 16.21 -4.59
N TYR A 120 11.74 16.68 -5.69
CA TYR A 120 10.50 16.10 -6.22
C TYR A 120 10.68 14.60 -6.56
N THR A 121 11.79 14.24 -7.20
CA THR A 121 12.09 12.85 -7.55
C THR A 121 12.22 11.96 -6.30
N ALA A 122 12.87 12.47 -5.25
CA ALA A 122 12.97 11.79 -3.97
C ALA A 122 11.60 11.61 -3.31
N LEU A 123 10.75 12.65 -3.30
CA LEU A 123 9.40 12.59 -2.76
C LEU A 123 8.52 11.59 -3.52
N ASN A 124 8.56 11.62 -4.85
CA ASN A 124 7.83 10.68 -5.71
C ASN A 124 8.21 9.23 -5.41
N THR A 125 9.51 8.97 -5.28
CA THR A 125 10.03 7.64 -4.95
C THR A 125 9.53 7.20 -3.58
N PHE A 126 9.60 8.08 -2.57
CA PHE A 126 9.11 7.78 -1.22
C PHE A 126 7.60 7.49 -1.20
N ILE A 127 6.78 8.38 -1.76
CA ILE A 127 5.31 8.23 -1.80
C ILE A 127 4.92 6.94 -2.51
N SER A 128 5.52 6.64 -3.66
CA SER A 128 5.22 5.42 -4.43
C SER A 128 5.52 4.15 -3.63
N ASN A 129 6.65 4.09 -2.92
CA ASN A 129 6.99 2.92 -2.10
C ASN A 129 6.08 2.81 -0.86
N ARG A 130 5.69 3.94 -0.27
CA ARG A 130 4.75 3.95 0.85
C ARG A 130 3.36 3.45 0.45
N ILE A 131 2.87 3.87 -0.72
CA ILE A 131 1.61 3.37 -1.29
C ILE A 131 1.70 1.86 -1.55
N ALA A 132 2.79 1.38 -2.14
CA ALA A 132 2.98 -0.04 -2.41
C ALA A 132 2.96 -0.90 -1.13
N LEU A 133 3.63 -0.43 -0.05
CA LEU A 133 3.57 -1.08 1.26
C LEU A 133 2.13 -1.11 1.81
N ALA A 134 1.40 0.01 1.69
CA ALA A 134 0.03 0.08 2.15
C ALA A 134 -0.91 -0.84 1.34
N MET A 135 -0.68 -1.00 0.04
CA MET A 135 -1.39 -1.98 -0.79
C MET A 135 -1.13 -3.42 -0.33
N GLN A 136 0.13 -3.79 -0.08
CA GLN A 136 0.48 -5.12 0.43
C GLN A 136 -0.21 -5.41 1.79
N ARG A 137 -0.24 -4.42 2.67
CA ARG A 137 -0.95 -4.51 3.96
C ARG A 137 -2.45 -4.59 3.77
N GLY A 138 -3.04 -3.79 2.88
CA GLY A 138 -4.46 -3.84 2.54
C GLY A 138 -4.90 -5.22 2.03
N VAL A 139 -4.11 -5.84 1.15
CA VAL A 139 -4.33 -7.24 0.69
C VAL A 139 -4.24 -8.21 1.87
N SER A 140 -3.24 -8.06 2.73
CA SER A 140 -3.09 -8.92 3.91
C SER A 140 -4.26 -8.80 4.88
N ILE A 141 -4.79 -7.59 5.10
CA ILE A 141 -6.00 -7.33 5.89
C ILE A 141 -7.21 -8.01 5.24
N ALA A 142 -7.35 -7.89 3.92
CA ALA A 142 -8.47 -8.47 3.17
C ALA A 142 -8.49 -10.00 3.32
N LEU A 143 -7.34 -10.64 3.14
CA LEU A 143 -7.20 -12.09 3.28
C LEU A 143 -7.50 -12.56 4.71
N LYS A 144 -6.97 -11.87 5.73
CA LYS A 144 -7.21 -12.23 7.14
C LYS A 144 -8.67 -12.10 7.56
N LYS A 145 -9.44 -11.17 6.97
CA LYS A 145 -10.86 -10.98 7.29
C LYS A 145 -11.78 -12.02 6.63
N ASN A 146 -11.30 -12.74 5.61
CA ASN A 146 -12.11 -13.67 4.80
C ASN A 146 -11.60 -15.12 4.82
N LEU A 147 -10.58 -15.42 5.64
CA LEU A 147 -10.08 -16.77 5.95
C LEU A 147 -10.53 -17.17 7.36
#